data_AF-A0AAV3XHK1-F1
#
_entry.id   AF-A0AAV3XHK1-F1
#
_cell.length_a   1.000
_cell.length_b   1.000
_cell.length_c   1.000
_cell.angle_alpha   90.00
_cell.angle_beta   90.00
_cell.angle_gamma   90.00
#
_symmetry.space_group_name_H-M   'P 1'
#
loop_
_entity.id
_entity.type
_entity.pdbx_description
1 polymer ?
#
loop_
_entity_poly.entity_id
_entity_poly.type
_entity_poly.pdbx_seq_one_letter_code
_entity_poly.pdbx_strand_id
1 'polypeptide(L)'
;MNLPEWQDGYPDTMKKLKLYWNYLRRQSEINLFFICYDSTALSTPTGFSDPFLKALSKFDGAICVVCEQGEILLPTFSPAQKDLVAAIVQWIEKVITKN
;
A
#
# COMPACT_ATOMS: atom_id res chain seq x y z
N MET A 1 -12.59 -9.33 -10.59
CA MET A 1 -13.22 -9.20 -9.27
C MET A 1 -13.43 -7.72 -9.01
N ASN A 2 -14.67 -7.27 -8.87
CA ASN A 2 -14.95 -5.89 -8.44
C ASN A 2 -14.83 -5.82 -6.92
N LEU A 3 -14.16 -4.79 -6.42
CA LEU A 3 -14.08 -4.51 -4.99
C LEU A 3 -15.50 -4.27 -4.46
N PRO A 4 -15.88 -4.85 -3.30
CA PRO A 4 -17.21 -4.64 -2.75
C PRO A 4 -17.40 -3.16 -2.45
N GLU A 5 -18.55 -2.62 -2.86
CA GLU A 5 -18.96 -1.26 -2.52
C GLU A 5 -19.08 -1.15 -0.99
N TRP A 6 -18.41 -0.14 -0.41
CA TRP A 6 -18.52 0.15 1.01
C TRP A 6 -19.77 0.98 1.27
N GLN A 7 -20.53 0.64 2.32
CA GLN A 7 -21.80 1.28 2.65
C GLN A 7 -21.68 2.80 2.89
N ASP A 8 -20.49 3.29 3.25
CA ASP A 8 -20.19 4.70 3.51
C ASP A 8 -19.59 5.46 2.29
N GLY A 9 -19.66 4.87 1.08
CA GLY A 9 -19.12 5.46 -0.15
C GLY A 9 -17.60 5.28 -0.30
N TYR A 10 -16.97 6.07 -1.17
CA TYR A 10 -15.51 6.02 -1.34
C TYR A 10 -14.78 6.65 -0.14
N PRO A 11 -13.67 6.07 0.32
CA PRO A 11 -12.92 6.62 1.44
C PRO A 11 -12.23 7.94 1.05
N ASP A 12 -12.73 9.04 1.58
CA ASP A 12 -12.22 10.42 1.39
C ASP A 12 -11.26 10.88 2.50
N THR A 13 -11.14 10.10 3.58
CA THR A 13 -10.27 10.38 4.71
C THR A 13 -9.45 9.14 5.08
N MET A 14 -8.29 9.36 5.70
CA MET A 14 -7.42 8.27 6.13
C MET A 14 -8.10 7.32 7.13
N LYS A 15 -8.99 7.84 7.97
CA LYS A 15 -9.79 7.02 8.90
C LYS A 15 -10.76 6.12 8.15
N LYS A 16 -11.48 6.64 7.15
CA LYS A 16 -12.37 5.85 6.30
C LYS A 16 -11.59 4.82 5.48
N LEU A 17 -10.42 5.20 4.93
CA LEU A 17 -9.54 4.28 4.22
C LEU A 17 -9.08 3.11 5.11
N LYS A 18 -8.71 3.39 6.36
CA LYS A 18 -8.35 2.35 7.34
C LYS A 18 -9.50 1.40 7.63
N LEU A 19 -10.71 1.94 7.82
CA LEU A 19 -11.92 1.13 8.07
C LEU A 19 -12.23 0.23 6.88
N TYR A 20 -12.19 0.79 5.67
CA TYR A 20 -12.43 0.05 4.44
C TYR A 20 -11.39 -1.03 4.21
N TRP A 21 -10.09 -0.73 4.39
CA TRP A 21 -9.02 -1.72 4.29
C TRP A 21 -9.21 -2.88 5.28
N ASN A 22 -9.55 -2.58 6.53
CA ASN A 22 -9.83 -3.60 7.54
C ASN A 22 -11.07 -4.44 7.19
N TYR A 23 -12.10 -3.82 6.62
CA TYR A 23 -13.29 -4.53 6.14
C TYR A 23 -12.92 -5.50 5.01
N LEU A 24 -12.21 -5.03 3.99
CA LEU A 24 -11.76 -5.86 2.87
C LEU A 24 -10.95 -7.06 3.35
N ARG A 25 -9.99 -6.84 4.25
CA ARG A 25 -9.15 -7.92 4.80
C ARG A 25 -9.95 -8.97 5.58
N ARG A 26 -11.04 -8.58 6.25
CA ARG A 26 -11.87 -9.51 7.04
C ARG A 26 -12.84 -10.30 6.17
N GLN A 27 -13.30 -9.72 5.07
CA GLN A 27 -14.29 -10.32 4.18
C GLN A 27 -13.67 -11.11 3.03
N SER A 28 -12.38 -10.91 2.75
CA SER A 28 -11.72 -11.58 1.65
C SER A 28 -11.18 -12.95 2.07
N GLU A 29 -11.47 -13.95 1.25
CA GLU A 29 -10.88 -15.29 1.35
C GLU A 29 -9.45 -15.33 0.74
N ILE A 30 -9.03 -14.25 0.07
CA ILE A 30 -7.72 -14.13 -0.55
C ILE A 30 -6.85 -13.11 0.19
N ASN A 31 -5.53 -13.30 0.10
CA ASN A 31 -4.58 -12.31 0.61
C ASN A 31 -4.68 -11.02 -0.20
N LEU A 32 -4.96 -9.91 0.49
CA LEU A 32 -5.00 -8.59 -0.10
C LEU A 32 -3.70 -7.84 0.17
N PHE A 33 -3.23 -7.12 -0.84
CA PHE A 33 -2.04 -6.28 -0.80
C PHE A 33 -2.42 -4.86 -1.18
N PHE A 34 -1.98 -3.88 -0.38
CA PHE A 34 -2.16 -2.47 -0.69
C PHE A 34 -0.82 -1.89 -1.11
N ILE A 35 -0.70 -1.56 -2.40
CA ILE A 35 0.50 -0.97 -3.00
C ILE A 35 0.19 0.50 -3.32
N CYS A 36 0.85 1.44 -2.66
CA CYS A 36 0.76 2.86 -3.00
C CYS A 36 1.92 3.23 -3.93
N TYR A 37 1.61 3.60 -5.18
CA TYR A 37 2.60 3.99 -6.18
C TYR A 37 2.56 5.50 -6.43
N ASP A 38 3.68 6.19 -6.25
CA ASP A 38 3.80 7.59 -6.65
C ASP A 38 3.97 7.67 -8.18
N SER A 39 2.86 7.96 -8.87
CA SER A 39 2.85 8.09 -10.33
C SER A 39 3.69 9.25 -10.87
N THR A 40 4.04 10.21 -10.01
CA THR A 40 4.90 11.35 -10.39
C THR A 40 6.38 10.99 -10.37
N ALA A 41 6.75 9.84 -9.82
CA ALA A 41 8.14 9.41 -9.74
C ALA A 41 8.87 9.31 -11.09
N LEU A 42 8.12 9.16 -12.20
CA LEU A 42 8.70 9.06 -13.55
C LEU A 42 9.00 10.43 -14.19
N SER A 43 8.47 11.53 -13.65
CA SER A 43 8.58 12.87 -14.25
C SER A 43 9.08 13.94 -13.28
N THR A 44 8.54 13.98 -12.07
CA THR A 44 8.96 14.87 -10.96
C THR A 44 8.57 14.18 -9.66
N PRO A 45 9.50 13.48 -8.98
CA PRO A 45 9.18 12.73 -7.77
C PRO A 45 8.75 13.69 -6.68
N THR A 46 7.44 13.80 -6.47
CA THR A 46 6.87 14.63 -5.40
C THR A 46 6.85 13.84 -4.08
N GLY A 47 6.90 12.51 -4.18
CA GLY A 47 6.86 11.61 -3.05
C GLY A 47 5.50 11.59 -2.37
N PHE A 48 5.38 10.73 -1.37
CA PHE A 48 4.28 10.82 -0.41
C PHE A 48 4.68 11.74 0.74
N SER A 49 3.71 12.50 1.26
CA SER A 49 3.98 13.35 2.43
C SER A 49 4.18 12.51 3.70
N ASP A 50 5.05 12.97 4.60
CA ASP A 50 5.31 12.29 5.88
C ASP A 50 4.03 12.03 6.70
N PRO A 51 3.06 12.97 6.81
CA PRO A 51 1.82 12.70 7.53
C PRO A 51 1.00 11.57 6.91
N PHE A 52 1.01 11.44 5.58
CA PHE A 52 0.35 10.34 4.88
C PHE A 52 1.04 9.02 5.20
N LEU A 53 2.37 8.94 5.04
CA LEU A 53 3.15 7.73 5.30
C LEU A 53 3.04 7.27 6.76
N LYS A 54 3.09 8.22 7.71
CA LYS A 54 2.92 7.96 9.15
C LYS A 54 1.51 7.50 9.50
N ALA A 55 0.50 7.94 8.76
CA ALA A 55 -0.86 7.46 8.98
C ALA A 55 -1.05 6.06 8.38
N LEU A 56 -0.49 5.81 7.19
CA LEU A 56 -0.51 4.52 6.51
C LEU A 56 0.26 3.44 7.29
N SER A 57 1.39 3.78 7.93
CA SER A 57 2.15 2.85 8.76
C SER A 57 1.40 2.32 9.99
N LYS A 58 0.27 2.94 10.35
CA LYS A 58 -0.62 2.47 11.44
C LYS A 58 -1.68 1.49 10.95
N PHE A 59 -1.67 1.12 9.68
CA PHE A 59 -2.58 0.14 9.12
C PHE A 59 -1.97 -1.24 9.30
N ASP A 60 -2.81 -2.21 9.67
CA ASP A 60 -2.39 -3.59 9.76
C ASP A 60 -2.49 -4.27 8.39
N GLY A 61 -1.66 -5.28 8.13
CA GLY A 61 -1.73 -6.10 6.93
C GLY A 61 -0.60 -5.83 5.93
N ALA A 62 -0.75 -6.36 4.72
CA ALA A 62 0.28 -6.32 3.70
C ALA A 62 0.21 -5.01 2.89
N ILE A 63 1.01 -4.03 3.32
CA ILE A 63 1.04 -2.69 2.71
C ILE A 63 2.47 -2.35 2.32
N CYS A 64 2.66 -1.83 1.12
CA CYS A 64 3.94 -1.29 0.67
C CYS A 64 3.77 0.01 -0.11
N VAL A 65 4.85 0.77 -0.19
CA VAL A 65 4.91 2.02 -0.94
C VAL A 65 6.01 1.96 -1.99
N VAL A 66 5.75 2.60 -3.12
CA VAL A 66 6.71 2.75 -4.22
C VAL A 66 6.91 4.24 -4.42
N CYS A 67 7.99 4.76 -3.86
CA CYS A 67 8.39 6.17 -3.91
C CYS A 67 9.89 6.30 -3.70
N GLU A 68 10.46 7.47 -4.00
CA GLU A 68 11.85 7.74 -3.68
C GLU A 68 12.08 7.68 -2.16
N GLN A 69 13.29 7.25 -1.77
CA GLN A 69 13.59 6.83 -0.40
C GLN A 69 13.44 7.97 0.63
N GLY A 70 12.87 7.62 1.78
CA GLY A 70 12.83 8.42 3.00
C GLY A 70 12.82 7.51 4.24
N GLU A 71 12.75 8.08 5.45
CA GLU A 71 12.56 7.29 6.67
C GLU A 71 11.12 6.78 6.78
N ILE A 72 10.82 5.69 6.08
CA ILE A 72 9.49 5.10 6.00
C ILE A 72 9.44 3.81 6.82
N LEU A 73 8.48 3.72 7.75
CA LEU A 73 8.22 2.52 8.57
C LEU A 73 7.48 1.40 7.82
N LEU A 74 7.34 1.52 6.49
CA LEU A 74 6.67 0.57 5.62
C LEU A 74 7.66 -0.05 4.63
N PRO A 75 7.44 -1.29 4.17
CA PRO A 75 8.14 -1.83 3.01
C PRO A 75 8.10 -0.83 1.85
N THR A 76 9.27 -0.41 1.39
CA THR A 76 9.43 0.66 0.41
C THR A 76 10.28 0.17 -0.76
N PHE A 77 9.86 0.48 -1.98
CA PHE A 77 10.60 0.19 -3.20
C PHE A 77 10.85 1.47 -3.98
N SER A 78 12.02 1.59 -4.62
CA SER A 78 12.29 2.75 -5.48
C SER A 78 11.64 2.58 -6.85
N PRO A 79 10.92 3.59 -7.36
CA PRO A 79 10.41 3.63 -8.73
C PRO A 79 11.50 3.44 -9.79
N ALA A 80 12.73 3.90 -9.51
CA ALA A 80 13.88 3.78 -10.40
C ALA A 80 14.59 2.42 -10.33
N GLN A 81 14.14 1.51 -9.45
CA GLN A 81 14.71 0.17 -9.33
C GLN A 81 14.43 -0.65 -10.60
N LYS A 82 15.50 -1.16 -11.24
CA LYS A 82 15.41 -1.91 -12.51
C LYS A 82 14.53 -3.16 -12.43
N ASP A 83 14.49 -3.81 -11.27
CA ASP A 83 13.76 -5.05 -10.99
C ASP A 83 12.55 -4.84 -10.06
N LEU A 84 11.98 -3.62 -10.03
CA LEU A 84 10.88 -3.23 -9.14
C LEU A 84 9.76 -4.28 -9.02
N VAL A 85 9.24 -4.76 -10.15
CA VAL A 85 8.15 -5.75 -10.16
C VAL A 85 8.58 -7.05 -9.50
N ALA A 86 9.79 -7.54 -9.81
CA ALA A 86 10.31 -8.76 -9.20
C ALA A 86 10.51 -8.60 -7.69
N ALA A 87 10.99 -7.44 -7.24
CA ALA A 87 11.17 -7.14 -5.82
C ALA A 87 9.84 -7.09 -5.06
N ILE A 88 8.80 -6.49 -5.65
CA ILE A 88 7.45 -6.46 -5.09
C ILE A 88 6.88 -7.89 -5.01
N VAL A 89 7.03 -8.70 -6.05
CA VAL A 89 6.56 -10.10 -6.05
C VAL A 89 7.27 -10.92 -4.96
N GLN A 90 8.59 -10.79 -4.83
CA GLN A 90 9.34 -11.46 -3.76
C GLN A 90 8.89 -11.02 -2.36
N TRP A 91 8.51 -9.76 -2.19
CA TRP A 91 7.93 -9.29 -0.93
C TRP A 91 6.54 -9.89 -0.69
N ILE A 92 5.67 -9.92 -1.69
CA ILE A 92 4.35 -10.56 -1.64
C ILE A 92 4.50 -12.02 -1.20
N GLU A 93 5.39 -12.78 -1.86
CA GLU A 93 5.67 -14.17 -1.53
C GLU A 93 6.09 -14.32 -0.07
N LYS A 94 7.06 -13.51 0.40
CA LYS A 94 7.51 -13.52 1.81
C LYS A 94 6.38 -13.23 2.81
N VAL A 95 5.44 -12.35 2.47
CA VAL A 95 4.30 -12.04 3.34
C VAL A 95 3.32 -13.22 3.40
N ILE A 96 3.08 -13.90 2.28
CA ILE A 96 2.21 -15.07 2.24
C ILE A 96 2.81 -16.22 3.05
N THR A 97 4.11 -16.49 2.91
CA THR A 97 4.76 -17.63 3.58
C THR A 97 5.00 -17.42 5.08
N LYS A 98 4.91 -16.18 5.58
CA LYS A 98 5.11 -15.84 7.00
C LYS A 98 3.81 -15.82 7.82
N ASN A 99 2.65 -15.89 7.17
CA ASN A 99 1.33 -15.86 7.80
C ASN A 99 0.73 -17.25 7.94
#